data_AF-A0A1S8CTX0-F1
#
_entry.id   AF-A0A1S8CTX0-F1
#
_cell.length_a   1.000
_cell.length_b   1.000
_cell.length_c   1.000
_cell.angle_alpha   90.00
_cell.angle_beta   90.00
_cell.angle_gamma   90.00
#
_symmetry.space_group_name_H-M   'P 1'
#
loop_
_entity.id
_entity.type
_entity.pdbx_description
1 polymer ?
#
loop_
_entity_poly.entity_id
_entity_poly.type
_entity_poly.pdbx_seq_one_letter_code
_entity_poly.pdbx_strand_id
1 'polypeptide(L)'
;MAEDISQGFKGYNGLIDSNFDHVNVWENSKLKTPFPELFNMEYEQNPRGRILYSSKQNKHIIYMDKNLFKSEIKQKISEFFNINLNQVIWKKDSHYNTNQDELNRLFND
;
A
#
# COMPACT_ATOMS: atom_id res chain seq x y z
N MET A 1 5.60 -5.14 -8.22
CA MET A 1 5.14 -4.96 -9.61
C MET A 1 4.15 -3.80 -9.61
N ALA A 2 4.02 -3.09 -10.72
CA ALA A 2 2.99 -2.06 -10.92
C ALA A 2 2.24 -2.40 -12.21
N GLU A 3 0.93 -2.14 -12.24
CA GLU A 3 0.12 -2.28 -13.45
C GLU A 3 -0.45 -0.92 -13.89
N ASP A 4 -0.82 -0.85 -15.17
CA ASP A 4 -1.48 0.34 -15.72
C ASP A 4 -2.88 0.52 -15.12
N ILE A 5 -3.28 1.77 -14.86
CA ILE A 5 -4.57 2.10 -14.25
C ILE A 5 -5.75 1.54 -15.09
N SER A 6 -5.60 1.42 -16.40
CA SER A 6 -6.63 0.85 -17.29
C SER A 6 -6.93 -0.62 -17.01
N GLN A 7 -5.98 -1.35 -16.41
CA GLN A 7 -6.15 -2.76 -16.07
C GLN A 7 -6.83 -2.94 -14.72
N GLY A 8 -6.72 -1.96 -13.82
CA GLY A 8 -7.17 -2.07 -12.44
C GLY A 8 -8.67 -2.32 -12.27
N PHE A 9 -9.02 -3.00 -11.18
CA PHE A 9 -10.38 -3.24 -10.76
C PHE A 9 -11.06 -1.92 -10.35
N LYS A 10 -12.18 -1.59 -10.99
CA LYS A 10 -12.99 -0.41 -10.65
C LYS A 10 -13.90 -0.75 -9.46
N GLY A 11 -13.44 -0.39 -8.28
CA GLY A 11 -14.19 -0.51 -7.04
C GLY A 11 -15.30 0.54 -6.91
N TYR A 12 -15.76 0.70 -5.68
CA TYR A 12 -16.83 1.65 -5.36
C TYR A 12 -16.40 3.11 -5.53
N ASN A 13 -17.35 3.97 -5.89
CA ASN A 13 -17.19 5.44 -5.88
C ASN A 13 -16.09 6.02 -6.78
N GLY A 14 -15.73 5.33 -7.87
CA GLY A 14 -14.70 5.80 -8.81
C GLY A 14 -13.26 5.61 -8.29
N LEU A 15 -13.07 4.68 -7.35
CA LEU A 15 -11.75 4.19 -6.98
C LEU A 15 -11.37 3.03 -7.87
N ILE A 16 -10.12 3.02 -8.34
CA ILE A 16 -9.51 1.96 -9.11
C ILE A 16 -8.38 1.39 -8.27
N ASP A 17 -8.39 0.08 -8.11
CA ASP A 17 -7.39 -0.67 -7.37
C ASP A 17 -6.67 -1.69 -8.25
N SER A 18 -5.56 -2.20 -7.75
CA SER A 18 -4.82 -3.29 -8.34
C SER A 18 -5.62 -4.59 -8.37
N ASN A 19 -5.51 -5.37 -9.45
CA ASN A 19 -6.00 -6.76 -9.50
C ASN A 19 -5.09 -7.73 -8.74
N PHE A 20 -3.89 -7.30 -8.37
CA PHE A 20 -2.98 -8.12 -7.60
C PHE A 20 -3.46 -8.24 -6.15
N ASP A 21 -3.69 -9.49 -5.73
CA ASP A 21 -3.87 -9.83 -4.32
C ASP A 21 -2.54 -9.64 -3.57
N HIS A 22 -2.58 -8.83 -2.52
CA HIS A 22 -1.38 -8.37 -1.83
C HIS A 22 -0.71 -9.47 -1.01
N VAL A 23 -1.49 -10.37 -0.39
CA VAL A 23 -0.95 -11.53 0.35
C VAL A 23 -0.27 -12.47 -0.63
N ASN A 24 -0.94 -12.80 -1.74
CA ASN A 24 -0.37 -13.65 -2.77
C ASN A 24 0.90 -13.06 -3.40
N VAL A 25 0.93 -11.75 -3.67
CA VAL A 25 2.15 -11.09 -4.16
C VAL A 25 3.26 -11.15 -3.12
N TRP A 26 2.96 -10.88 -1.85
CA TRP A 26 3.96 -10.95 -0.79
C TRP A 26 4.55 -12.35 -0.66
N GLU A 27 3.72 -13.39 -0.68
CA GLU A 27 4.16 -14.78 -0.50
C GLU A 27 4.87 -15.37 -1.72
N ASN A 28 4.36 -15.11 -2.92
CA ASN A 28 4.79 -15.83 -4.12
C ASN A 28 5.73 -15.02 -5.03
N SER A 29 6.01 -13.76 -4.71
CA SER A 29 6.94 -12.95 -5.50
C SER A 29 8.40 -13.09 -5.04
N LYS A 30 9.32 -12.77 -5.94
CA LYS A 30 10.75 -12.63 -5.63
C LYS A 30 11.09 -11.35 -4.87
N LEU A 31 10.09 -10.60 -4.36
CA LEU A 31 10.32 -9.35 -3.63
C LEU A 31 11.13 -9.58 -2.34
N LYS A 32 10.94 -10.73 -1.69
CA LYS A 32 11.66 -11.08 -0.47
C LYS A 32 13.10 -11.54 -0.74
N THR A 33 13.44 -11.97 -1.96
CA THR A 33 14.75 -12.58 -2.29
C THR A 33 15.98 -11.76 -1.89
N PRO A 34 16.00 -10.42 -2.03
CA PRO A 34 17.14 -9.61 -1.61
C PRO A 34 17.21 -9.37 -0.09
N PHE A 35 16.17 -9.75 0.67
CA PHE A 35 15.98 -9.40 2.08
C PHE A 35 15.63 -10.65 2.89
N PRO A 36 16.62 -11.50 3.23
CA PRO A 36 16.40 -12.75 3.96
C PRO A 36 15.63 -12.57 5.28
N GLU A 37 15.77 -11.42 5.93
CA GLU A 37 15.04 -11.06 7.15
C GLU A 37 13.51 -11.04 6.99
N LEU A 38 13.01 -10.92 5.75
CA LEU A 38 11.57 -10.87 5.44
C LEU A 38 10.96 -12.26 5.15
N PHE A 39 11.75 -13.32 5.03
CA PHE A 39 11.25 -14.63 4.58
C PHE A 39 10.19 -15.26 5.50
N ASN A 40 10.33 -15.07 6.81
CA ASN A 40 9.42 -15.64 7.80
C ASN A 40 8.38 -14.63 8.30
N MET A 41 8.26 -13.47 7.64
CA MET A 41 7.29 -12.46 8.02
C MET A 41 6.05 -12.56 7.13
N GLU A 42 4.89 -12.63 7.77
CA GLU A 42 3.61 -12.48 7.09
C GLU A 42 3.43 -11.04 6.58
N TYR A 43 2.54 -10.87 5.61
CA TYR A 43 2.27 -9.57 5.02
C TYR A 43 1.88 -8.52 6.08
N GLU A 44 1.06 -8.89 7.07
CA GLU A 44 0.56 -8.00 8.11
C GLU A 44 1.60 -7.62 9.16
N GLN A 45 2.70 -8.36 9.26
CA GLN A 45 3.76 -8.11 10.23
C GLN A 45 4.71 -6.98 9.79
N ASN A 46 4.55 -6.52 8.55
CA ASN A 46 5.36 -5.45 7.97
C ASN A 46 4.57 -4.13 7.90
N PRO A 47 5.24 -2.97 8.12
CA PRO A 47 4.65 -1.68 7.79
C PRO A 47 4.30 -1.68 6.31
N ARG A 48 3.04 -1.41 5.99
CA ARG A 48 2.48 -1.59 4.65
C ARG A 48 1.51 -0.47 4.30
N GLY A 49 0.94 -0.57 3.11
CA GLY A 49 0.00 0.42 2.62
C GLY A 49 -0.72 -0.06 1.36
N ARG A 50 -1.53 0.83 0.80
CA ARG A 50 -2.30 0.59 -0.42
C ARG A 50 -2.32 1.85 -1.26
N ILE A 51 -2.07 1.68 -2.55
CA ILE A 51 -2.22 2.73 -3.55
C ILE A 51 -3.50 2.50 -4.34
N LEU A 52 -4.32 3.53 -4.44
CA LEU A 52 -5.54 3.55 -5.24
C LEU A 52 -5.47 4.73 -6.21
N TYR A 53 -6.21 4.65 -7.31
CA TYR A 53 -6.46 5.81 -8.17
C TYR A 53 -7.91 6.28 -8.02
N SER A 54 -8.12 7.58 -7.83
CA SER A 54 -9.45 8.18 -7.81
C SER A 54 -9.73 8.88 -9.13
N SER A 55 -10.63 8.33 -9.94
CA SER A 55 -11.05 8.96 -11.20
C SER A 55 -11.81 10.27 -10.98
N LYS A 56 -12.49 10.40 -9.83
CA LYS A 56 -13.20 11.63 -9.45
C LYS A 56 -12.27 12.80 -9.15
N GLN A 57 -11.17 12.54 -8.46
CA GLN A 57 -10.19 13.56 -8.08
C GLN A 57 -9.02 13.67 -9.06
N ASN A 58 -8.93 12.73 -10.01
CA ASN A 58 -7.81 12.60 -10.94
C ASN A 58 -6.46 12.55 -10.20
N LYS A 59 -6.40 11.79 -9.10
CA LYS A 59 -5.26 11.69 -8.18
C LYS A 59 -5.09 10.28 -7.65
N HIS A 60 -3.85 9.94 -7.32
CA HIS A 60 -3.55 8.75 -6.52
C HIS A 60 -3.87 9.02 -5.05
N ILE A 61 -4.42 8.02 -4.36
CA ILE A 61 -4.63 8.03 -2.92
C ILE A 61 -3.79 6.91 -2.34
N ILE A 62 -2.87 7.25 -1.44
CA ILE A 62 -1.99 6.28 -0.82
C ILE A 62 -2.24 6.26 0.68
N TYR A 63 -2.74 5.12 1.14
CA TYR A 63 -2.89 4.78 2.55
C TYR A 63 -1.64 4.05 3.01
N MET A 64 -1.09 4.39 4.17
CA MET A 64 0.09 3.73 4.70
C MET A 64 0.16 3.77 6.22
N ASP A 65 0.93 2.84 6.77
CA ASP A 65 1.36 2.85 8.16
C ASP A 65 1.98 4.21 8.54
N LYS A 66 1.69 4.68 9.76
CA LYS A 66 2.26 5.91 10.32
C LYS A 66 3.79 5.92 10.28
N ASN A 67 4.44 4.78 10.44
CA ASN A 67 5.88 4.59 10.41
C ASN A 67 6.49 4.80 9.02
N LEU A 68 5.70 4.58 7.96
CA LEU A 68 6.09 4.81 6.57
C LEU A 68 5.86 6.27 6.13
N PHE A 69 5.21 7.10 6.95
CA PHE A 69 4.79 8.46 6.58
C PHE A 69 5.93 9.50 6.60
N LYS A 70 7.10 9.13 6.08
CA LYS A 70 8.31 9.96 5.97
C LYS A 70 8.50 10.46 4.54
N SER A 71 9.05 11.65 4.36
CA SER A 71 9.24 12.27 3.03
C SER A 71 10.09 11.41 2.08
N GLU A 72 11.16 10.80 2.60
CA GLU A 72 12.04 9.90 1.84
C GLU A 72 11.31 8.65 1.31
N ILE A 73 10.38 8.09 2.08
CA ILE A 73 9.58 6.93 1.68
C ILE A 73 8.55 7.34 0.63
N LYS A 74 7.87 8.47 0.83
CA LYS A 74 6.94 9.03 -0.16
C LYS A 74 7.61 9.26 -1.50
N GLN A 75 8.83 9.79 -1.49
CA GLN A 75 9.63 9.99 -2.69
C GLN A 75 9.93 8.66 -3.38
N LYS A 76 10.44 7.65 -2.65
CA LYS A 76 10.72 6.32 -3.22
C LYS A 76 9.47 5.64 -3.82
N ILE A 77 8.32 5.77 -3.16
CA ILE A 77 7.04 5.25 -3.68
C ILE A 77 6.67 5.97 -4.98
N SER A 78 6.74 7.31 -4.99
CA SER A 78 6.48 8.12 -6.18
C SER A 78 7.41 7.75 -7.35
N GLU A 79 8.71 7.56 -7.09
CA GLU A 79 9.69 7.14 -8.09
C GLU A 79 9.36 5.75 -8.63
N PHE A 80 9.06 4.79 -7.75
CA PHE A 80 8.73 3.41 -8.15
C PHE A 80 7.51 3.33 -9.08
N PHE A 81 6.47 4.11 -8.79
CA PHE A 81 5.25 4.14 -9.59
C PHE A 81 5.26 5.22 -10.70
N ASN A 82 6.35 5.98 -10.84
CA ASN A 82 6.45 7.12 -11.75
C ASN A 82 5.31 8.16 -11.57
N ILE A 83 5.00 8.52 -10.33
CA ILE A 83 3.92 9.44 -9.96
C ILE A 83 4.49 10.74 -9.40
N ASN A 84 4.01 11.88 -9.90
CA ASN A 84 4.35 13.19 -9.32
C ASN A 84 3.75 13.33 -7.91
N LEU A 85 4.56 13.74 -6.92
CA LEU A 85 4.12 13.94 -5.53
C LEU A 85 2.87 14.83 -5.40
N ASN A 86 2.69 15.83 -6.27
CA ASN A 86 1.54 16.74 -6.27
C ASN A 86 0.23 16.07 -6.74
N GLN A 87 0.33 14.91 -7.39
CA GLN A 87 -0.78 14.09 -7.84
C GLN A 87 -1.17 13.01 -6.80
N VAL A 88 -0.58 13.05 -5.61
CA VAL A 88 -0.83 12.07 -4.54
C VAL A 88 -1.51 12.72 -3.34
N ILE A 89 -2.55 12.05 -2.84
CA ILE A 89 -3.16 12.30 -1.53
C ILE A 89 -2.62 11.24 -0.58
N TRP A 90 -1.79 11.66 0.38
CA TRP A 90 -1.19 10.79 1.37
C TRP A 90 -2.06 10.70 2.62
N LYS A 91 -2.41 9.47 3.03
CA LYS A 91 -3.22 9.22 4.23
C LYS A 91 -2.55 8.19 5.13
N LYS A 92 -2.68 8.40 6.45
CA LYS A 92 -2.38 7.37 7.44
C LYS A 92 -3.61 6.49 7.59
N ASP A 93 -3.41 5.19 7.76
CA ASP A 93 -4.49 4.24 8.02
C ASP A 93 -4.12 3.37 9.22
N SER A 94 -4.99 3.36 10.23
CA SER A 94 -4.78 2.60 11.46
C SER A 94 -4.86 1.08 11.26
N HIS A 95 -5.50 0.61 10.19
CA HIS A 95 -5.54 -0.81 9.83
C HIS A 95 -4.18 -1.30 9.29
N TYR A 96 -3.40 -0.41 8.69
CA TYR A 96 -2.02 -0.68 8.29
C TYR A 96 -1.09 -0.33 9.44
N ASN A 97 -1.20 -1.06 10.55
CA ASN A 97 -0.25 -0.97 11.65
C ASN A 97 0.34 -2.36 11.95
N THR A 98 1.50 -2.40 12.61
CA THR A 98 2.16 -3.62 13.07
C THR A 98 2.15 -3.81 14.59
N ASN A 99 1.51 -2.89 15.33
CA ASN A 99 1.28 -2.99 16.76
C ASN A 99 0.04 -3.85 17.03
N GLN A 100 0.26 -5.08 17.48
CA GLN A 100 -0.81 -6.04 17.75
C GLN A 100 -1.87 -5.53 18.73
N ASP A 101 -1.49 -4.70 19.71
CA ASP A 101 -2.45 -4.12 20.66
C ASP A 101 -3.37 -3.09 19.99
N GLU A 102 -2.82 -2.29 19.06
CA GLU A 102 -3.62 -1.34 18.27
C GLU A 102 -4.55 -2.08 17.30
N LEU A 103 -4.07 -3.14 16.65
CA LEU A 103 -4.90 -3.99 15.78
C LEU A 103 -6.02 -4.67 16.56
N ASN A 104 -5.71 -5.28 17.71
CA ASN A 104 -6.70 -5.98 18.53
C ASN A 104 -7.81 -5.04 19.00
N ARG A 105 -7.51 -3.77 19.33
CA ARG A 105 -8.53 -2.78 19.68
C ARG A 105 -9.43 -2.41 18.50
N LEU A 106 -8.89 -2.36 17.28
CA LEU A 106 -9.65 -1.98 16.09
C LEU A 106 -10.63 -3.07 15.62
N PHE A 107 -10.34 -4.34 15.90
CA PHE A 107 -11.13 -5.48 15.40
C PHE A 107 -11.99 -6.18 16.47
N ASN A 108 -11.92 -5.76 17.74
CA ASN A 108 -12.69 -6.34 18.85
C ASN A 108 -13.88 -5.47 19.31
N ASP A 109 -14.26 -4.44 18.53
CA ASP A 109 -15.47 -3.63 18.74
C ASP A 109 -16.63 -4.08 17.84
#